data_AF-A0A2A3XJI0-F1
#
_entry.id   AF-A0A2A3XJI0-F1
#
_cell.length_a   1.000
_cell.length_b   1.000
_cell.length_c   1.000
_cell.angle_alpha   90.00
_cell.angle_beta   90.00
_cell.angle_gamma   90.00
#
_symmetry.space_group_name_H-M   'P 1'
#
loop_
_entity.id
_entity.type
_entity.pdbx_description
1 polymer ?
#
loop_
_entity_poly.entity_id
_entity_poly.type
_entity_poly.pdbx_seq_one_letter_code
_entity_poly.pdbx_strand_id
1 'polypeptide(L)'
;MSDDTSPAAVRRKRLYWHSRRGMWELDLLLIPFLEQRFDQLSDADKLAYEQLIEGEDQDLFVWLMHREWPEEASQRRIVQMIVEHAETTDNSAYRTL
;
A
#
# COMPACT_ATOMS: atom_id res chain seq x y z
N MET A 1 -24.75 -0.12 19.02
CA MET A 1 -23.70 0.23 18.05
C MET A 1 -22.71 -0.91 18.11
N SER A 2 -22.80 -1.85 17.16
CA SER A 2 -21.90 -3.00 17.14
C SER A 2 -20.52 -2.49 16.76
N ASP A 3 -19.67 -2.34 17.77
CA ASP A 3 -18.23 -2.23 17.56
C ASP A 3 -17.81 -3.59 17.00
N ASP A 4 -17.83 -3.72 15.67
CA ASP A 4 -17.23 -4.86 14.99
C ASP A 4 -15.72 -4.75 15.18
N THR A 5 -15.26 -5.04 16.40
CA THR A 5 -13.86 -5.29 16.72
C THR A 5 -13.49 -6.67 16.17
N SER A 6 -13.78 -6.93 14.89
CA SER A 6 -13.28 -8.12 14.22
C SER A 6 -11.76 -8.00 14.11
N PRO A 7 -10.99 -9.09 14.29
CA PRO A 7 -9.53 -9.07 14.21
C PRO A 7 -9.03 -8.49 12.88
N ALA A 8 -9.81 -8.62 11.80
CA ALA A 8 -9.55 -7.99 10.51
C ALA A 8 -9.58 -6.45 10.55
N ALA A 9 -10.54 -5.86 11.27
CA ALA A 9 -10.65 -4.40 11.42
C ALA A 9 -9.48 -3.83 12.22
N VAL A 10 -9.01 -4.54 13.25
CA VAL A 10 -7.82 -4.17 14.03
C VAL A 10 -6.57 -4.23 13.16
N ARG A 11 -6.39 -5.30 12.37
CA ARG A 11 -5.26 -5.44 11.43
C ARG A 11 -5.26 -4.29 10.43
N ARG A 12 -6.40 -4.00 9.80
CA ARG A 12 -6.53 -2.89 8.83
C ARG A 12 -6.18 -1.53 9.45
N LYS A 13 -6.67 -1.24 10.66
CA LYS A 13 -6.28 0.00 11.37
C LYS A 13 -4.76 0.08 11.60
N ARG A 14 -4.13 -1.03 11.98
CA ARG A 14 -2.67 -1.08 12.17
C ARG A 14 -1.94 -0.77 10.87
N LEU A 15 -2.35 -1.40 9.76
CA LEU A 15 -1.78 -1.15 8.43
C LEU A 15 -1.98 0.30 7.98
N TYR A 16 -3.16 0.86 8.25
CA TYR A 16 -3.46 2.26 7.95
C TYR A 16 -2.48 3.20 8.67
N TRP A 17 -2.24 2.97 9.97
CA TRP A 17 -1.26 3.77 10.72
C TRP A 17 0.19 3.57 10.25
N HIS A 18 0.58 2.36 9.83
CA HIS A 18 1.90 2.11 9.23
C HIS A 18 2.05 2.69 7.81
N SER A 19 0.93 2.86 7.11
CA SER A 19 0.89 3.49 5.79
C SER A 19 0.98 5.01 5.89
N ARG A 20 0.66 5.61 7.05
CA ARG A 20 0.83 7.03 7.33
C ARG A 20 2.30 7.36 7.58
N ARG A 21 2.96 7.86 6.54
CA ARG A 21 4.40 8.13 6.48
C ARG A 21 4.65 9.64 6.59
N GLY A 22 5.92 10.04 6.68
CA GLY A 22 6.31 11.45 6.69
C GLY A 22 6.12 12.16 5.34
N MET A 23 5.92 11.38 4.26
CA MET A 23 5.79 11.86 2.89
C MET A 23 4.35 11.72 2.39
N TRP A 24 3.76 12.84 1.99
CA TRP A 24 2.37 12.91 1.55
C TRP A 24 2.09 12.03 0.32
N GLU A 25 3.07 11.88 -0.58
CA GLU A 25 2.94 11.05 -1.78
C GLU A 25 2.74 9.57 -1.46
N LEU A 26 3.44 9.06 -0.43
CA LEU A 26 3.27 7.67 0.02
C LEU A 26 1.87 7.45 0.59
N ASP A 27 1.41 8.37 1.44
CA ASP A 27 0.07 8.31 2.02
C ASP A 27 -1.01 8.27 0.94
N LEU A 28 -0.84 9.09 -0.09
CA LEU A 28 -1.82 9.25 -1.17
C LEU A 28 -1.86 8.02 -2.09
N LEU A 29 -0.83 7.18 -2.11
CA LEU A 29 -0.80 5.91 -2.83
C LEU A 29 -1.27 4.73 -1.96
N LEU A 30 -0.73 4.63 -0.74
CA LEU A 30 -0.93 3.48 0.15
C LEU A 30 -2.34 3.47 0.76
N ILE A 31 -2.86 4.63 1.20
CA ILE A 31 -4.18 4.70 1.85
C ILE A 31 -5.32 4.25 0.92
N PRO A 32 -5.51 4.84 -0.28
CA PRO A 32 -6.61 4.42 -1.15
C PRO A 32 -6.45 2.97 -1.62
N PHE A 33 -5.21 2.52 -1.85
CA PHE A 33 -4.96 1.11 -2.15
C PHE A 33 -5.39 0.20 -0.99
N LEU A 34 -5.02 0.54 0.24
CA LEU A 34 -5.42 -0.23 1.42
C LEU A 34 -6.95 -0.25 1.58
N GLU A 35 -7.64 0.87 1.39
CA GLU A 35 -9.09 0.93 1.59
C GLU A 35 -9.89 0.25 0.47
N GLN A 36 -9.40 0.28 -0.77
CA GLN A 36 -10.15 -0.22 -1.93
C GLN A 36 -9.72 -1.60 -2.39
N ARG A 37 -8.41 -1.91 -2.33
CA ARG A 37 -7.85 -3.16 -2.84
C ARG A 37 -7.57 -4.20 -1.76
N PHE A 38 -7.17 -3.80 -0.56
CA PHE A 38 -6.74 -4.76 0.49
C PHE A 38 -7.80 -5.81 0.82
N ASP A 39 -9.08 -5.44 0.90
CA ASP A 39 -10.15 -6.39 1.20
C ASP A 39 -10.36 -7.42 0.07
N GLN A 40 -9.95 -7.09 -1.16
CA GLN A 40 -10.00 -7.97 -2.34
C GLN A 40 -8.73 -8.80 -2.53
N LEU A 41 -7.65 -8.50 -1.79
CA LEU A 41 -6.38 -9.21 -1.88
C LEU A 41 -6.48 -10.63 -1.31
N SER A 42 -5.70 -11.53 -1.90
CA SER A 42 -5.48 -12.86 -1.35
C SER A 42 -4.64 -12.80 -0.07
N ASP A 43 -4.68 -13.83 0.79
CA ASP A 43 -3.86 -13.86 2.01
C ASP A 43 -2.36 -13.71 1.73
N ALA A 44 -1.88 -14.22 0.58
CA ALA A 44 -0.49 -14.07 0.15
C ALA A 44 -0.15 -12.60 -0.18
N ASP A 45 -1.03 -11.89 -0.89
CA ASP A 45 -0.82 -10.49 -1.24
C ASP A 45 -0.97 -9.57 -0.02
N LYS A 46 -1.88 -9.90 0.93
CA LYS A 46 -1.99 -9.20 2.21
C LYS A 46 -0.70 -9.31 3.02
N LEU A 47 -0.12 -10.52 3.09
CA LEU A 47 1.16 -10.74 3.76
C LEU A 47 2.29 -9.98 3.05
N ALA A 48 2.30 -9.97 1.71
CA ALA A 48 3.27 -9.20 0.94
C ALA A 48 3.15 -7.69 1.21
N TYR A 49 1.93 -7.16 1.28
CA TYR A 49 1.68 -5.76 1.65
C TYR A 49 2.18 -5.45 3.06
N GLU A 50 1.92 -6.34 4.02
CA GLU A 50 2.41 -6.20 5.39
C GLU A 50 3.93 -6.13 5.46
N GLN A 51 4.62 -7.05 4.80
CA GLN A 51 6.09 -7.04 4.74
C GLN A 51 6.62 -5.80 4.03
N LEU A 52 5.91 -5.35 2.97
CA LEU A 52 6.27 -4.14 2.24
C LEU A 52 6.23 -2.92 3.17
N ILE A 53 5.12 -2.71 3.89
CA ILE A 53 4.97 -1.55 4.80
C ILE A 53 5.75 -1.69 6.11
N GLU A 54 6.41 -2.82 6.37
CA GLU A 54 7.41 -2.92 7.44
C GLU A 54 8.78 -2.37 7.02
N GLY A 55 9.00 -2.17 5.71
CA GLY A 55 10.21 -1.56 5.15
C GLY A 55 10.32 -0.05 5.36
N GLU A 56 11.47 0.52 5.00
CA GLU A 56 11.78 1.95 5.17
C GLU A 56 11.03 2.83 4.14
N ASP A 57 10.72 4.07 4.55
CA ASP A 57 10.03 5.07 3.71
C ASP A 57 10.77 5.30 2.37
N GLN A 58 12.10 5.28 2.41
CA GLN A 58 12.96 5.54 1.27
C GLN A 58 12.78 4.46 0.20
N ASP A 59 12.85 3.18 0.58
CA ASP A 59 12.71 2.07 -0.36
C ASP A 59 11.30 2.04 -0.97
N LEU A 60 10.28 2.23 -0.12
CA LEU A 60 8.89 2.33 -0.57
C LEU A 60 8.71 3.44 -1.60
N PHE A 61 9.30 4.60 -1.36
CA PHE A 61 9.23 5.72 -2.29
C PHE A 61 9.88 5.38 -3.62
N VAL A 62 11.07 4.79 -3.62
CA VAL A 62 11.78 4.40 -4.86
C VAL A 62 10.97 3.34 -5.62
N TRP A 63 10.39 2.36 -4.94
CA TRP A 63 9.59 1.30 -5.57
C TRP A 63 8.26 1.81 -6.13
N LEU A 64 7.52 2.61 -5.35
CA LEU A 64 6.23 3.17 -5.77
C LEU A 64 6.36 4.23 -6.87
N MET A 65 7.49 4.95 -6.91
CA MET A 65 7.83 5.87 -7.99
C MET A 65 8.35 5.16 -9.25
N HIS A 66 8.27 3.83 -9.31
CA HIS A 66 8.70 3.02 -10.45
C HIS A 66 10.19 3.22 -10.80
N ARG A 67 11.00 3.65 -9.82
CA ARG A 67 12.44 3.87 -9.99
C ARG A 67 13.22 2.58 -9.81
N GLU A 68 12.76 1.72 -8.90
CA GLU A 68 13.34 0.40 -8.65
C GLU A 68 12.26 -0.64 -8.38
N TRP A 69 12.64 -1.91 -8.35
CA TRP A 69 11.76 -3.02 -8.04
C TRP A 69 12.29 -3.81 -6.83
N PRO A 70 11.40 -4.28 -5.94
CA PRO A 70 11.78 -5.22 -4.90
C PRO A 70 12.40 -6.48 -5.50
N GLU A 71 13.41 -7.05 -4.84
CA GLU A 71 13.99 -8.34 -5.23
C GLU A 71 12.99 -9.49 -5.00
N GLU A 72 12.19 -9.39 -3.94
CA GLU A 72 11.18 -10.37 -3.60
C GLU A 72 9.98 -10.31 -4.58
N ALA A 73 9.67 -11.45 -5.20
CA ALA A 73 8.59 -11.53 -6.19
C ALA A 73 7.20 -11.17 -5.61
N SER A 74 6.97 -11.49 -4.33
CA SER A 74 5.75 -11.14 -3.59
C SER A 74 5.62 -9.62 -3.42
N GLN A 75 6.70 -8.95 -2.97
CA GLN A 75 6.76 -7.50 -2.82
C GLN A 75 6.60 -6.80 -4.17
N ARG A 76 7.31 -7.29 -5.20
CA ARG A 76 7.21 -6.73 -6.55
C ARG A 76 5.77 -6.76 -7.08
N ARG A 77 5.07 -7.86 -6.86
CA ARG A 77 3.67 -8.01 -7.28
C ARG A 77 2.76 -6.99 -6.59
N ILE A 78 2.88 -6.82 -5.28
CA ILE A 78 2.04 -5.85 -4.56
C ILE A 78 2.38 -4.41 -4.93
N VAL A 79 3.67 -4.07 -5.13
CA VAL A 79 4.09 -2.75 -5.63
C VAL A 79 3.47 -2.46 -7.00
N GLN A 80 3.52 -3.42 -7.93
CA GLN A 80 2.86 -3.30 -9.24
C GLN A 80 1.36 -3.03 -9.10
N MET A 81 0.68 -3.73 -8.20
CA MET A 81 -0.76 -3.52 -7.97
C MET A 81 -1.07 -2.13 -7.39
N ILE A 82 -0.21 -1.61 -6.50
CA ILE A 82 -0.36 -0.26 -5.96
C ILE A 82 -0.18 0.77 -7.06
N VAL A 83 0.88 0.65 -7.86
CA VAL A 83 1.16 1.58 -8.98
C VAL A 83 0.04 1.53 -10.02
N GLU A 84 -0.39 0.35 -10.45
CA GLU A 84 -1.50 0.19 -11.40
C GLU A 84 -2.80 0.76 -10.83
N HIS A 85 -3.08 0.52 -9.54
CA HIS A 85 -4.26 1.11 -8.90
C HIS A 85 -4.16 2.63 -8.87
N ALA A 86 -2.99 3.19 -8.58
CA ALA A 86 -2.76 4.61 -8.62
C ALA A 86 -2.99 5.16 -10.04
N GLU A 87 -2.47 4.52 -11.10
CA GLU A 87 -2.70 4.91 -12.49
C GLU A 87 -4.19 4.90 -12.89
N THR A 88 -4.95 3.93 -12.38
CA THR A 88 -6.39 3.80 -12.66
C THR A 88 -7.26 4.78 -11.86
N THR A 89 -6.90 5.03 -10.60
CA THR A 89 -7.55 6.02 -9.74
C THR A 89 -6.92 7.35 -10.06
N ASP A 90 -7.49 8.12 -11.01
CA ASP A 90 -6.98 9.41 -11.51
C ASP A 90 -6.40 10.28 -10.39
N ASN A 91 -5.13 10.07 -10.11
CA ASN A 91 -4.40 10.76 -9.10
C ASN A 91 -3.34 11.51 -9.88
N SER A 92 -3.89 12.48 -10.62
CA SER A 92 -3.21 13.48 -11.44
C SER A 92 -2.03 14.16 -10.69
N ALA A 93 -1.93 14.02 -9.36
CA ALA A 93 -0.82 14.49 -8.57
C ALA A 93 0.51 13.76 -8.84
N TYR A 94 0.53 12.44 -9.12
CA TYR A 94 1.80 11.72 -9.38
C TYR A 94 2.25 11.80 -10.85
N ARG A 95 1.35 12.13 -11.77
CA ARG A 95 1.63 12.09 -13.23
C ARG A 95 2.52 13.25 -13.71
N THR A 96 2.86 14.17 -12.80
CA THR A 96 3.54 15.44 -13.09
C THR A 96 4.93 15.54 -12.43
N LEU A 97 5.44 14.47 -11.81
CA LEU A 97 6.81 14.37 -11.27
C LEU A 97 7.72 13.56 -12.20
#